data_AF-A0A7G9L8S9-F1
#
_entry.id   AF-A0A7G9L8S9-F1
#
_cell.length_a   1.000
_cell.length_b   1.000
_cell.length_c   1.000
_cell.angle_alpha   90.00
_cell.angle_beta   90.00
_cell.angle_gamma   90.00
#
_symmetry.space_group_name_H-M   'P 1'
#
loop_
_entity.id
_entity.type
_entity.pdbx_description
1 polymer ?
#
loop_
_entity_poly.entity_id
_entity_poly.type
_entity_poly.pdbx_seq_one_letter_code
_entity_poly.pdbx_strand_id
1 'polypeptide(L)' 'MSKPLQYFIIVISIASIFFSLYAIFKGQKVFDALGGIVIGASLLGALYFDNYKKKKE' A
#
# COMPACT_ATOMS: atom_id res chain seq x y z
N MET A 1 -12.42 3.54 9.55
CA MET A 1 -12.43 2.07 9.42
C MET A 1 -12.45 1.34 10.76
N SER A 2 -12.82 0.05 10.74
CA SER A 2 -12.62 -0.91 11.82
C SER A 2 -11.14 -1.32 11.88
N LYS A 3 -10.60 -1.52 13.10
CA LYS A 3 -9.21 -1.97 13.35
C LYS A 3 -8.71 -3.10 12.42
N PRO A 4 -9.49 -4.17 12.13
CA PRO A 4 -9.06 -5.23 11.22
C PRO A 4 -8.79 -4.75 9.79
N LEU A 5 -9.59 -3.81 9.28
CA LEU A 5 -9.46 -3.31 7.91
C LEU A 5 -8.22 -2.40 7.75
N GLN A 6 -7.91 -1.64 8.80
CA GLN A 6 -6.70 -0.83 8.87
C GLN A 6 -5.45 -1.71 8.88
N TYR A 7 -5.48 -2.81 9.64
CA TYR A 7 -4.39 -3.80 9.68
C TYR A 7 -4.23 -4.52 8.34
N PHE A 8 -5.34 -4.87 7.68
CA PHE A 8 -5.35 -5.49 6.36
C PHE A 8 -4.66 -4.62 5.29
N ILE A 9 -4.96 -3.31 5.29
CA ILE A 9 -4.34 -2.36 4.36
C ILE A 9 -2.84 -2.21 4.61
N ILE A 10 -2.40 -2.19 5.87
CA ILE A 10 -0.99 -2.15 6.24
C ILE A 10 -0.26 -3.40 5.74
N VAL A 11 -0.84 -4.59 5.97
CA VAL A 11 -0.26 -5.86 5.53
C VAL A 11 -0.14 -5.91 4.00
N ILE A 12 -1.17 -5.50 3.26
CA ILE A 12 -1.11 -5.44 1.79
C ILE A 12 -0.09 -4.43 1.30
N SER A 13 0.03 -3.27 1.96
CA SER A 13 1.02 -2.26 1.60
C SER A 13 2.45 -2.79 1.76
N ILE A 14 2.73 -3.48 2.88
CA ILE A 14 4.03 -4.11 3.12
C ILE A 14 4.28 -5.22 2.09
N ALA A 15 3.30 -6.09 1.84
CA ALA A 15 3.41 -7.16 0.85
C ALA A 15 3.70 -6.61 -0.56
N SER A 16 3.08 -5.49 -0.93
CA SER A 16 3.29 -4.81 -2.23
C SER A 16 4.72 -4.27 -2.38
N ILE A 17 5.30 -3.71 -1.30
CA ILE A 17 6.69 -3.24 -1.27
C ILE A 17 7.65 -4.42 -1.36
N PHE A 18 7.42 -5.50 -0.61
CA PHE A 18 8.23 -6.72 -0.68
C PHE A 18 8.17 -7.36 -2.06
N PHE A 19 6.98 -7.41 -2.67
CA PHE A 19 6.80 -7.94 -4.02
C PHE A 19 7.55 -7.09 -5.06
N SER A 20 7.52 -5.77 -4.93
CA SER A 20 8.30 -4.87 -5.78
C SER A 20 9.80 -5.09 -5.63
N LEU A 21 10.31 -5.23 -4.40
CA LEU A 21 11.72 -5.56 -4.16
C LEU A 21 12.08 -6.92 -4.79
N TYR A 22 11.23 -7.93 -4.62
CA TYR A 22 11.45 -9.26 -5.18
C TYR A 22 11.47 -9.24 -6.71
N ALA A 23 10.57 -8.49 -7.34
CA ALA A 23 10.54 -8.30 -8.79
C ALA A 23 11.83 -7.64 -9.31
N ILE A 24 12.33 -6.61 -8.61
CA ILE A 24 13.61 -5.96 -8.95
C ILE A 24 14.77 -6.96 -8.82
N PHE A 25 14.84 -7.73 -7.74
CA PHE A 25 15.88 -8.74 -7.52
C PHE A 25 15.88 -9.83 -8.60
N LYS A 26 14.71 -10.17 -9.14
CA LYS A 26 14.56 -11.16 -10.21
C LYS A 26 14.82 -10.58 -11.61
N GLY A 27 15.18 -9.29 -11.70
CA GLY A 27 15.45 -8.60 -12.96
C GLY A 27 14.18 -8.25 -13.76
N GLN A 28 12.99 -8.30 -13.14
CA GLN A 28 11.77 -7.83 -13.79
C GLN A 28 11.78 -6.31 -13.94
N LYS A 29 11.11 -5.83 -14.99
CA LYS A 29 11.07 -4.43 -15.40
C LYS A 29 10.70 -3.55 -14.21
N VAL A 30 11.47 -2.48 -14.00
CA VAL A 30 11.25 -1.44 -12.96
C VAL A 30 9.81 -0.88 -12.99
N PHE A 31 9.15 -0.92 -14.14
CA PHE A 31 7.73 -0.59 -14.30
C PHE A 31 6.78 -1.46 -13.45
N ASP A 32 7.09 -2.73 -13.24
CA ASP A 32 6.29 -3.63 -12.41
C ASP A 32 6.46 -3.28 -10.91
N ALA A 33 7.67 -2.90 -10.51
CA ALA A 33 7.98 -2.42 -9.17
C ALA A 33 7.35 -1.04 -8.86
N LEU A 34 7.24 -0.16 -9.87
CA LEU A 34 6.50 1.09 -9.75
C LEU A 34 5.01 0.83 -9.49
N GLY A 35 4.43 -0.23 -10.09
CA GLY A 35 3.06 -0.65 -9.84
C GLY A 35 2.80 -0.94 -8.36
N GLY A 36 3.67 -1.71 -7.71
CA GLY A 36 3.52 -2.02 -6.29
C GLY A 36 3.69 -0.81 -5.37
N ILE A 37 4.56 0.15 -5.72
CA ILE A 37 4.71 1.43 -5.01
C ILE A 37 3.45 2.30 -5.16
N VAL A 38 2.91 2.43 -6.37
CA VAL A 38 1.69 3.24 -6.63
C VAL A 38 0.49 2.65 -5.90
N ILE A 39 0.33 1.33 -5.91
CA ILE A 39 -0.75 0.64 -5.20
C ILE A 39 -0.60 0.83 -3.67
N GLY A 40 0.60 0.65 -3.13
CA GLY A 40 0.87 0.86 -1.70
C GLY A 40 0.63 2.30 -1.26
N ALA A 41 1.10 3.29 -2.02
CA ALA A 41 0.87 4.71 -1.76
C ALA A 41 -0.62 5.09 -1.83
N SER A 42 -1.35 4.52 -2.80
CA SER A 42 -2.80 4.76 -2.95
C SER A 42 -3.61 4.19 -1.78
N LEU A 43 -3.26 2.98 -1.33
CA LEU A 43 -3.89 2.32 -0.18
C LEU A 43 -3.62 3.09 1.13
N LEU A 44 -2.39 3.55 1.34
CA LEU A 44 -2.04 4.41 2.48
C LEU A 44 -2.75 5.77 2.40
N GLY A 45 -2.85 6.37 1.21
CA GLY A 45 -3.58 7.61 0.98
C GLY A 45 -5.07 7.50 1.28
N ALA A 46 -5.71 6.40 0.85
CA ALA A 46 -7.10 6.11 1.17
C ALA A 46 -7.32 5.96 2.69
N LEU A 47 -6.39 5.29 3.38
CA LEU A 47 -6.43 5.11 4.83
C LEU A 47 -6.20 6.44 5.59
N TYR A 48 -5.36 7.33 5.05
CA TYR A 48 -5.17 8.67 5.57
C TYR A 48 -6.43 9.52 5.40
N PHE A 49 -7.06 9.51 4.23
CA PHE A 49 -8.32 10.22 3.97
C PHE A 49 -9.48 9.72 4.85
N ASP A 50 -9.60 8.40 5.03
CA ASP A 50 -10.64 7.80 5.88
C ASP A 50 -10.48 8.20 7.35
N ASN A 51 -9.24 8.23 7.86
CA ASN A 51 -8.94 8.72 9.21
C ASN A 51 -9.11 10.24 9.33
N TYR A 52 -8.76 11.01 8.30
CA TYR A 52 -8.93 12.47 8.30
C TYR A 52 -10.41 12.86 8.30
N LYS A 53 -11.24 12.15 7.52
CA LYS A 53 -12.69 12.33 7.51
C LYS A 53 -13.30 12.01 8.88
N LYS A 54 -12.88 10.90 9.51
CA LYS A 54 -13.28 10.53 10.88
C LYS A 54 -12.84 11.50 11.98
N LYS A 55 -11.83 12.34 11.73
CA LYS A 55 -11.35 13.34 12.69
C LYS A 55 -12.07 14.69 12.57
N LYS A 56 -12.86 14.87 11.50
CA LYS A 56 -13.58 16.10 11.16
C LYS A 56 -15.09 16.01 11.42
N GLU A 57 -15.61 14.80 11.65
CA GLU A 57 -16.89 14.52 12.31
C GLU A 57 -16.70 14.45 13.82
#